data_AF-A0A8T7CWK9-F1
#
_entry.id   AF-A0A8T7CWK9-F1
#
_cell.length_a   1.000
_cell.length_b   1.000
_cell.length_c   1.000
_cell.angle_alpha   90.00
_cell.angle_beta   90.00
_cell.angle_gamma   90.00
#
_symmetry.space_group_name_H-M   'P 1'
#
loop_
_entity.id
_entity.type
_entity.pdbx_description
1 polymer ?
#
loop_
_entity_poly.entity_id
_entity_poly.type
_entity_poly.pdbx_seq_one_letter_code
_entity_poly.pdbx_strand_id
1 'polypeptide(L)' 'MKGGIGGMMKQAQKIQENMQKAQEELAEMEVTGKAGGGMVSVIMNGRHDVKRVSIDD' A
#
# COMPACT_ATOMS: atom_id res chain seq x y z
N MET A 1 -23.52 27.20 17.27
CA MET A 1 -22.59 26.52 16.33
C MET A 1 -21.14 26.60 16.81
N LYS A 2 -20.80 26.10 18.01
CA LYS A 2 -19.42 26.12 18.55
C LYS A 2 -18.90 24.76 19.05
N GLY A 3 -19.62 23.66 18.74
CA GLY A 3 -19.25 22.28 19.13
C GLY A 3 -18.76 21.39 17.99
N GLY A 4 -18.86 21.82 16.72
CA GLY A 4 -18.50 20.97 15.56
C GLY A 4 -17.00 20.92 15.24
N ILE A 5 -16.25 21.98 15.53
CA ILE A 5 -14.86 22.13 15.06
C ILE A 5 -13.87 21.29 15.89
N GLY A 6 -14.09 21.15 17.21
CA GLY A 6 -13.19 20.37 18.07
C GLY A 6 -13.26 18.85 17.85
N GLY A 7 -14.45 18.33 17.52
CA GLY A 7 -14.62 16.93 17.11
C GLY A 7 -14.03 16.67 15.71
N MET A 8 -14.23 17.62 14.80
CA MET A 8 -13.71 17.54 13.44
C MET A 8 -12.18 17.54 13.38
N MET A 9 -11.50 18.34 14.21
CA MET A 9 -10.03 18.34 14.30
C MET A 9 -9.45 17.01 14.82
N LYS A 10 -10.04 16.41 15.86
CA LYS A 10 -9.62 15.10 16.35
C LYS A 10 -9.84 13.99 15.32
N GLN A 11 -10.95 14.06 14.59
CA GLN A 11 -11.24 13.13 13.52
C GLN A 11 -10.29 13.31 12.33
N ALA A 12 -9.93 14.56 11.99
CA ALA A 12 -8.95 14.87 10.96
C ALA A 12 -7.54 14.37 11.32
N GLN A 13 -7.10 14.53 12.57
CA GLN A 13 -5.83 13.98 13.07
C GLN A 13 -5.79 12.45 12.92
N LYS A 14 -6.87 11.77 13.33
CA LYS A 14 -6.98 10.31 13.17
C LYS A 14 -6.98 9.88 11.70
N ILE A 15 -7.63 10.63 10.82
CA ILE A 15 -7.60 10.37 9.37
C ILE A 15 -6.18 10.52 8.83
N GLN A 16 -5.45 11.56 9.26
CA GLN A 16 -4.08 11.80 8.83
C GLN A 16 -3.14 10.66 9.26
N GLU A 17 -3.20 10.24 10.53
CA GLU A 17 -2.40 9.12 11.03
C GLU A 17 -2.74 7.80 10.32
N ASN A 18 -4.03 7.52 10.14
CA ASN A 18 -4.49 6.32 9.44
C ASN A 18 -4.07 6.31 7.96
N MET A 19 -4.10 7.46 7.29
CA MET A 19 -3.65 7.60 5.90
C MET A 19 -2.15 7.32 5.80
N GLN A 20 -1.37 7.84 6.74
CA GLN A 20 0.07 7.63 6.76
C GLN A 20 0.42 6.16 6.99
N LYS A 21 -0.24 5.49 7.94
CA LYS A 21 -0.10 4.04 8.15
C LYS A 21 -0.53 3.23 6.94
N ALA A 22 -1.67 3.57 6.33
CA ALA A 22 -2.14 2.87 5.14
C ALA A 22 -1.16 3.01 3.97
N GLN A 23 -0.52 4.18 3.80
CA GLN A 23 0.53 4.37 2.80
C GLN A 23 1.78 3.52 3.08
N GLU A 24 2.19 3.41 4.35
CA GLU A 24 3.31 2.54 4.76
C GLU A 24 2.99 1.06 4.51
N GLU A 25 1.80 0.61 4.90
CA GLU A 25 1.32 -0.76 4.64
C GLU A 25 1.26 -1.06 3.13
N LEU A 26 0.75 -0.13 2.31
CA LEU A 26 0.76 -0.26 0.85
C LEU A 26 2.18 -0.36 0.28
N ALA A 27 3.15 0.32 0.88
CA ALA A 27 4.53 0.29 0.44
C ALA A 27 5.24 -1.05 0.74
N GLU A 28 4.80 -1.75 1.79
CA GLU A 28 5.33 -3.05 2.20
C GLU A 28 4.57 -4.23 1.60
N MET A 29 3.29 -4.07 1.27
CA MET A 29 2.50 -5.12 0.64
C MET A 29 3.11 -5.55 -0.70
N GLU A 30 3.31 -6.86 -0.84
CA GLU A 30 3.84 -7.49 -2.05
C GLU A 30 2.72 -8.13 -2.87
N VAL A 31 2.81 -7.97 -4.19
CA VAL A 31 1.94 -8.59 -5.19
C VAL A 31 2.79 -9.43 -6.14
N THR A 32 2.28 -10.60 -6.53
CA THR A 32 2.95 -11.50 -7.46
C THR A 32 2.22 -11.53 -8.80
N GLY A 33 2.88 -11.05 -9.85
CA GLY A 33 2.43 -11.20 -11.24
C GLY A 33 3.06 -12.43 -11.88
N LYS A 34 2.29 -13.17 -12.68
CA LYS A 34 2.78 -14.35 -13.42
C LYS A 34 2.45 -14.21 -14.91
N ALA A 35 3.35 -14.70 -15.76
CA ALA A 35 3.18 -14.76 -17.20
C ALA A 35 3.75 -16.07 -17.77
N GLY A 36 3.46 -16.35 -19.05
CA GLY A 36 3.97 -17.54 -19.74
C GLY A 36 3.57 -18.86 -19.07
N GLY A 37 2.32 -18.98 -18.60
CA GLY A 37 1.85 -20.17 -17.89
C GLY A 37 2.46 -20.36 -16.48
N GLY A 38 3.19 -19.37 -15.97
CA GLY A 38 3.89 -19.44 -14.68
C GLY A 38 5.40 -19.45 -14.78
N MET A 39 5.97 -19.59 -15.99
CA MET A 39 7.42 -19.58 -16.24
C MET A 39 8.10 -18.26 -15.88
N VAL A 40 7.34 -17.15 -15.88
CA VAL A 40 7.83 -15.85 -15.42
C VAL A 40 6.98 -15.42 -14.23
N SER A 41 7.64 -15.09 -13.12
CA SER A 41 7.03 -14.56 -11.90
C SER A 41 7.76 -13.31 -11.43
N VAL A 42 7.01 -12.25 -11.14
CA VAL A 42 7.53 -10.97 -10.64
C VAL A 42 6.85 -10.62 -9.33
N ILE A 43 7.62 -10.32 -8.30
CA ILE A 43 7.13 -9.78 -7.04
C ILE A 43 7.40 -8.28 -7.04
N MET A 44 6.36 -7.49 -6.82
CA MET A 44 6.42 -6.03 -6.72
C MET A 44 5.71 -5.56 -5.45
N ASN A 45 6.06 -4.38 -4.94
CA ASN A 45 5.28 -3.77 -3.85
C ASN A 45 4.20 -2.79 -4.38
N GLY A 46 3.35 -2.28 -3.49
CA GLY A 46 2.33 -1.28 -3.84
C GLY A 46 2.89 0.11 -4.22
N ARG A 47 4.21 0.31 -4.12
CA ARG A 47 4.93 1.48 -4.67
C ARG A 47 5.46 1.26 -6.10
N HIS A 48 5.18 0.09 -6.67
CA HIS A 48 5.68 -0.34 -7.98
C HIS A 48 7.19 -0.63 -8.01
N ASP A 49 7.84 -0.83 -6.86
CA ASP A 49 9.21 -1.31 -6.80
C ASP A 49 9.23 -2.82 -7.09
N VAL A 50 10.10 -3.25 -8.01
CA VAL A 50 10.33 -4.68 -8.29
C VAL A 50 11.25 -5.26 -7.21
N LYS A 51 10.76 -6.27 -6.49
CA LYS A 51 11.51 -6.96 -5.42
C LYS A 51 12.21 -8.21 -5.92
N ARG A 52 11.58 -8.98 -6.80
CA ARG A 52 12.12 -10.23 -7.34
C ARG A 52 11.57 -10.52 -8.72
N VAL A 53 12.44 -11.05 -9.59
CA VAL A 53 12.07 -11.65 -10.88
C VAL A 53 12.57 -13.09 -10.87
N SER A 54 11.71 -14.02 -11.24
CA SER A 54 12.02 -15.45 -11.43
C SER A 54 11.62 -15.84 -12.85
N ILE A 55 12.52 -16.56 -13.52
CA ILE A 55 12.34 -17.07 -14.87
C ILE A 55 12.79 -18.53 -14.83
N ASP A 56 11.91 -19.44 -15.24
CA ASP A 56 12.22 -20.86 -15.38
C ASP A 56 12.89 -21.11 -16.75
N ASP A 57 13.86 -22.03 -16.79
CA ASP A 57 14.63 -22.41 -17.99
C ASP A 57 13.86 -23.33 -18.96
#